data_AF-B0DAM4-F1
#
_entry.id   AF-B0DAM4-F1
#
_cell.length_a   1.000
_cell.length_b   1.000
_cell.length_c   1.000
_cell.angle_alpha   90.00
_cell.angle_beta   90.00
_cell.angle_gamma   90.00
#
_symmetry.space_group_name_H-M   'P 1'
#
loop_
_entity.id
_entity.type
_entity.pdbx_description
1 polymer ?
#
loop_
_entity_poly.entity_id
_entity_poly.type
_entity_poly.pdbx_seq_one_letter_code
_entity_poly.pdbx_strand_id
1 'polypeptide(L)'
;MADIPTPPTGTSSTAPTAPAVSTDNVQSRGTTDSVQPRIPRTHTSPAIIQLLKNLSLTNILQRNKTIEAENDARSAKTLNNALDPAAHPQPGSEVASLITIDPEDLARLRSLYDTEHCVAVPLPFFLTQNLRSLVDEVSTLPTVKSNPAPGETKGIYILNIDKLSNRFGKELTLTCSQWSKAAANMWNFQISRDKSGSEGEHATWFEKHFNFFNMLNKRDELYDARKVMELEFRQDHRSRHLKFSATDYDRALGLTEETHKLRKEFHDVLNSSQAATGQPPQVLVTLPQQH
;
A
#
# COMPACT_ATOMS: atom_id res chain seq x y z
N MET A 1 -40.64 -25.40 41.72
CA MET A 1 -40.66 -26.80 42.18
C MET A 1 -39.52 -27.48 41.44
N ALA A 2 -38.32 -27.50 42.03
CA ALA A 2 -37.81 -28.54 42.96
C ALA A 2 -37.59 -29.86 42.18
N ASP A 3 -36.44 -30.51 42.11
CA ASP A 3 -35.37 -30.70 43.10
C ASP A 3 -34.03 -31.14 42.46
N ILE A 4 -32.93 -30.85 43.16
CA ILE A 4 -31.64 -31.57 43.09
C ILE A 4 -31.69 -32.67 44.17
N PRO A 5 -31.10 -33.86 43.97
CA PRO A 5 -29.95 -34.18 44.83
C PRO A 5 -28.84 -35.05 44.19
N THR A 6 -27.65 -34.87 44.77
CA THR A 6 -26.34 -35.53 44.53
C THR A 6 -26.18 -36.80 45.43
N PRO A 7 -24.97 -37.37 45.66
CA PRO A 7 -24.48 -38.71 45.29
C PRO A 7 -24.35 -39.72 46.47
N PRO A 8 -23.66 -40.87 46.28
CA PRO A 8 -22.64 -41.35 47.26
C PRO A 8 -21.36 -41.85 46.55
N THR A 9 -20.09 -41.77 46.99
CA THR A 9 -19.33 -41.92 48.26
C THR A 9 -19.02 -43.36 48.72
N GLY A 10 -17.71 -43.69 48.74
CA GLY A 10 -17.04 -44.71 49.59
C GLY A 10 -16.85 -46.11 48.96
N THR A 11 -15.79 -46.91 49.21
CA THR A 11 -14.67 -46.83 50.16
C THR A 11 -13.60 -47.92 49.86
N SER A 12 -12.32 -47.59 50.09
CA SER A 12 -11.20 -48.36 50.71
C SER A 12 -10.63 -49.71 50.18
N SER A 13 -9.30 -49.65 49.99
CA SER A 13 -8.23 -50.49 50.60
C SER A 13 -7.90 -51.87 50.04
N THR A 14 -6.66 -52.04 49.56
CA THR A 14 -5.64 -52.93 50.19
C THR A 14 -4.28 -52.82 49.46
N ALA A 15 -3.19 -52.70 50.22
CA ALA A 15 -1.82 -52.91 49.75
C ALA A 15 -1.49 -54.42 49.77
N PRO A 16 -0.50 -54.88 48.97
CA PRO A 16 0.77 -55.28 49.61
C PRO A 16 2.05 -55.08 48.76
N THR A 17 3.13 -54.81 49.49
CA THR A 17 4.49 -55.42 49.41
C THR A 17 5.31 -55.36 48.11
N ALA A 18 6.49 -54.73 48.21
CA ALA A 18 7.60 -54.72 47.25
C ALA A 18 8.29 -56.10 47.10
N PRO A 19 9.00 -56.31 45.98
CA PRO A 19 10.47 -56.40 46.12
C PRO A 19 11.29 -55.77 44.98
N ALA A 20 12.49 -55.34 45.38
CA ALA A 20 13.80 -55.40 44.71
C ALA A 20 14.04 -54.79 43.31
N VAL A 21 14.84 -53.71 43.33
CA VAL A 21 16.07 -53.44 42.55
C VAL A 21 16.15 -54.05 41.14
N SER A 22 16.12 -53.17 40.14
CA SER A 22 17.06 -53.20 39.01
C SER A 22 17.30 -51.78 38.49
N THR A 23 18.59 -51.44 38.46
CA THR A 23 19.19 -50.26 37.84
C THR A 23 18.93 -50.25 36.33
N ASP A 24 18.54 -49.10 35.76
CA ASP A 24 19.18 -48.52 34.57
C ASP A 24 18.59 -47.14 34.20
N ASN A 25 19.28 -46.11 34.69
CA ASN A 25 19.81 -44.99 33.90
C ASN A 25 19.01 -44.47 32.68
N VAL A 26 18.08 -43.55 32.89
CA VAL A 26 17.74 -42.48 31.91
C VAL A 26 17.60 -41.16 32.65
N GLN A 27 18.67 -40.37 32.62
CA GLN A 27 18.74 -39.04 33.21
C GLN A 27 17.95 -38.05 32.33
N SER A 28 16.64 -37.96 32.56
CA SER A 28 15.81 -36.85 32.07
C SER A 28 16.13 -35.62 32.92
N ARG A 29 17.08 -34.81 32.43
CA ARG A 29 17.41 -33.52 33.04
C ARG A 29 16.44 -32.48 32.49
N GLY A 30 15.38 -32.24 33.23
CA GLY A 30 14.59 -31.02 33.10
C GLY A 30 15.46 -29.82 33.44
N THR A 31 15.67 -28.95 32.47
CA THR A 31 16.07 -27.56 32.70
C THR A 31 14.85 -26.72 32.32
N THR A 32 14.08 -26.35 33.33
CA THR A 32 13.21 -25.17 33.28
C THR A 32 14.14 -23.96 33.17
N ASP A 33 14.53 -23.60 31.94
CA ASP A 33 15.14 -22.31 31.67
C ASP A 33 14.09 -21.24 31.98
N SER A 34 14.23 -20.63 33.16
CA SER A 34 13.63 -19.34 33.41
C SER A 34 14.24 -18.36 32.41
N VAL A 35 13.53 -18.13 31.30
CA VAL A 35 13.89 -17.09 30.33
C VAL A 35 13.73 -15.76 31.06
N GLN A 36 14.81 -15.28 31.69
CA GLN A 36 14.88 -13.91 32.15
C GLN A 36 14.65 -13.00 30.94
N PRO A 37 13.79 -11.98 31.06
CA PRO A 37 13.62 -10.98 30.01
C PRO A 37 14.99 -10.41 29.66
N ARG A 38 15.43 -10.62 28.41
CA ARG A 38 16.71 -10.07 27.93
C ARG A 38 16.62 -8.55 28.03
N ILE A 39 17.33 -7.97 28.99
CA ILE A 39 17.48 -6.52 29.11
C ILE A 39 18.20 -6.05 27.84
N PRO A 40 17.60 -5.19 27.00
CA PRO A 40 18.25 -4.68 25.80
C PRO A 40 19.54 -3.94 26.19
N ARG A 41 20.69 -4.45 25.75
CA ARG A 41 22.01 -3.92 26.14
C ARG A 41 22.34 -2.54 25.56
N THR A 42 21.61 -2.06 24.56
CA THR A 42 22.02 -0.88 23.79
C THR A 42 21.18 0.39 24.00
N HIS A 43 20.12 0.39 24.82
CA HIS A 43 19.31 1.59 25.07
C HIS A 43 18.84 1.71 26.53
N THR A 44 19.75 1.51 27.49
CA THR A 44 19.44 1.59 28.93
C THR A 44 19.24 3.01 29.46
N SER A 45 19.60 4.04 28.69
CA SER A 45 19.38 5.43 29.10
C SER A 45 17.99 5.92 28.65
N PRO A 46 17.13 6.37 29.59
CA PRO A 46 15.86 7.01 29.26
C PRO A 46 15.99 8.16 28.25
N ALA A 47 17.12 8.89 28.30
CA ALA A 47 17.40 9.97 27.36
C ALA A 47 17.60 9.46 25.92
N ILE A 48 18.25 8.30 25.74
CA ILE A 48 18.44 7.68 24.41
C ILE A 48 17.12 7.17 23.88
N ILE A 49 16.28 6.55 24.72
CA ILE A 49 14.94 6.11 24.34
C ILE A 49 14.10 7.31 23.90
N GLN A 50 14.17 8.43 24.62
CA GLN A 50 13.41 9.63 24.28
C GLN A 50 13.92 10.29 22.99
N LEU A 51 15.22 10.30 22.74
CA LEU A 51 15.79 10.73 21.46
C LEU A 51 15.34 9.86 20.30
N LEU A 52 15.29 8.53 20.48
CA LEU A 52 14.81 7.59 19.47
C LEU A 52 13.31 7.76 19.19
N LYS A 53 12.51 8.01 20.23
CA LYS A 53 11.07 8.31 20.10
C LYS A 53 10.78 9.64 19.39
N ASN A 54 11.70 10.60 19.50
CA ASN A 54 11.57 11.90 18.84
C ASN A 54 12.13 11.92 17.41
N LEU A 55 12.63 10.80 16.88
CA LEU A 55 13.02 10.72 15.48
C LEU A 55 11.80 10.84 14.59
N SER A 56 11.95 11.53 13.45
CA SER A 56 10.92 11.49 12.41
C SER A 56 10.79 10.08 11.83
N LEU A 57 9.59 9.74 11.36
CA LEU A 57 9.32 8.46 10.70
C LEU A 57 10.30 8.14 9.57
N THR A 58 10.64 9.12 8.72
CA THR A 58 11.65 8.97 7.66
C THR A 58 13.00 8.53 8.21
N ASN A 59 13.44 9.12 9.32
CA ASN A 59 14.70 8.75 9.97
C ASN A 59 14.64 7.36 10.62
N ILE A 60 13.49 6.99 11.19
CA ILE A 60 13.26 5.64 11.74
C ILE A 60 13.36 4.60 10.64
N LEU A 61 12.68 4.81 9.50
CA LEU A 61 12.71 3.90 8.35
C LEU A 61 14.11 3.77 7.76
N GLN A 62 14.82 4.89 7.58
CA GLN A 62 16.18 4.87 7.06
C GLN A 62 17.13 4.11 7.98
N ARG A 63 17.02 4.30 9.29
CA ARG A 63 17.84 3.56 10.27
C ARG A 63 17.49 2.08 10.31
N ASN A 64 16.20 1.72 10.26
CA ASN A 64 15.78 0.32 10.22
C ASN A 64 16.33 -0.39 8.99
N LYS A 65 16.32 0.26 7.82
CA LYS A 65 16.93 -0.29 6.60
C LYS A 65 18.43 -0.57 6.74
N THR A 66 19.17 0.33 7.40
CA THR A 66 20.60 0.11 7.69
C THR A 66 20.80 -1.06 8.66
N ILE A 67 19.98 -1.14 9.71
CA ILE A 67 20.04 -2.24 10.70
C ILE A 67 19.79 -3.59 10.03
N GLU A 68 18.83 -3.67 9.11
CA GLU A 68 18.55 -4.89 8.34
C GLU A 68 19.75 -5.33 7.51
N ALA A 69 20.32 -4.42 6.71
CA ALA A 69 21.50 -4.75 5.89
C ALA A 69 22.70 -5.23 6.73
N GLU A 70 22.92 -4.61 7.90
CA GLU A 70 23.97 -5.04 8.82
C GLU A 70 23.65 -6.38 9.50
N ASN A 71 22.39 -6.63 9.86
CA ASN A 71 21.93 -7.91 10.40
C ASN A 71 22.11 -9.04 9.36
N ASP A 72 21.82 -8.78 8.09
CA ASP A 72 22.02 -9.72 7.00
C ASP A 72 23.51 -10.05 6.82
N ALA A 73 24.37 -9.04 6.83
CA ALA A 73 25.82 -9.23 6.76
C ALA A 73 26.36 -10.05 7.95
N ARG A 74 25.84 -9.82 9.16
CA ARG A 74 26.20 -10.60 10.36
C ARG A 74 25.67 -12.03 10.29
N SER A 75 24.47 -12.23 9.75
CA SER A 75 23.90 -13.55 9.53
C SER A 75 24.72 -14.35 8.50
N ALA A 76 25.13 -13.72 7.40
CA ALA A 76 25.99 -14.32 6.39
C ALA A 76 27.37 -14.71 6.96
N LYS A 77 27.98 -13.86 7.80
CA LYS A 77 29.24 -14.21 8.49
C LYS A 77 29.08 -15.41 9.43
N THR A 78 27.96 -15.47 10.15
CA THR A 78 27.65 -16.61 11.03
C THR A 78 27.49 -17.90 10.23
N LEU A 79 26.79 -17.83 9.09
CA LEU A 79 26.65 -18.97 8.18
C LEU A 79 28.00 -19.43 7.63
N ASN A 80 28.85 -18.51 7.17
CA ASN A 80 30.16 -18.84 6.63
C ASN A 80 31.11 -19.43 7.69
N ASN A 81 31.09 -18.91 8.92
CA ASN A 81 31.81 -19.52 10.04
C ASN A 81 31.30 -20.93 10.36
N ALA A 82 29.99 -21.18 10.26
CA ALA A 82 29.43 -22.51 10.49
C ALA A 82 29.79 -23.52 9.37
N LEU A 83 29.88 -23.05 8.12
CA LEU A 83 30.26 -23.87 6.97
C LEU A 83 31.75 -24.17 6.91
N ASP A 84 32.60 -23.18 7.19
CA ASP A 84 34.06 -23.32 7.22
C ASP A 84 34.67 -22.47 8.35
N PRO A 85 34.77 -23.03 9.57
CA PRO A 85 35.36 -22.33 10.70
C PRO A 85 36.85 -22.00 10.52
N ALA A 86 37.57 -22.72 9.64
CA ALA A 86 39.00 -22.52 9.44
C ALA A 86 39.28 -21.28 8.57
N ALA A 87 38.49 -21.09 7.50
CA ALA A 87 38.57 -19.89 6.66
C ALA A 87 37.86 -18.67 7.28
N HIS A 88 36.87 -18.91 8.14
CA HIS A 88 36.06 -17.85 8.77
C HIS A 88 36.01 -18.03 10.30
N PRO A 89 37.08 -17.73 11.04
CA PRO A 89 37.21 -18.07 12.46
C PRO A 89 36.28 -17.29 13.41
N GLN A 90 35.65 -16.21 12.93
CA GLN A 90 34.76 -15.39 13.74
C GLN A 90 33.31 -15.47 13.22
N PRO A 91 32.35 -15.90 14.06
CA PRO A 91 30.94 -15.78 13.73
C PRO A 91 30.50 -14.31 13.65
N GLY A 92 29.35 -14.05 13.03
CA GLY A 92 28.73 -12.73 13.12
C GLY A 92 28.33 -12.42 14.56
N SER A 93 28.35 -11.14 14.92
CA SER A 93 27.85 -10.69 16.23
C SER A 93 26.32 -10.70 16.30
N GLU A 94 25.78 -10.53 17.51
CA GLU A 94 24.33 -10.51 17.78
C GLU A 94 23.56 -9.55 16.86
N VAL A 95 22.31 -9.89 16.56
CA VAL A 95 21.40 -9.06 15.75
C VAL A 95 20.93 -7.83 16.51
N ALA A 96 20.97 -6.67 15.85
CA ALA A 96 20.42 -5.44 16.40
C ALA A 96 18.89 -5.43 16.19
N SER A 97 18.17 -4.94 17.18
CA SER A 97 16.71 -4.76 17.08
C SER A 97 16.38 -3.54 16.23
N LEU A 98 15.28 -3.64 15.47
CA LEU A 98 14.72 -2.49 14.76
C LEU A 98 14.15 -1.48 15.76
N ILE A 99 14.20 -0.20 15.39
CA ILE A 99 13.49 0.85 16.10
C ILE A 99 11.99 0.61 15.89
N THR A 100 11.25 0.48 16.99
CA THR A 100 9.80 0.30 16.95
C THR A 100 9.14 1.53 16.34
N ILE A 101 8.35 1.31 15.30
CA ILE A 101 7.49 2.33 14.70
C ILE A 101 6.23 2.43 15.56
N ASP A 102 5.87 3.66 15.97
CA ASP A 102 4.64 3.90 16.75
C ASP A 102 3.41 3.46 15.95
N PRO A 103 2.37 2.86 16.57
CA PRO A 103 1.11 2.56 15.88
C PRO A 103 0.51 3.73 15.09
N GLU A 104 0.65 4.98 15.56
CA GLU A 104 0.19 6.17 14.84
C GLU A 104 1.01 6.42 13.55
N ASP A 105 2.32 6.21 13.62
CA ASP A 105 3.22 6.29 12.47
C ASP A 105 2.99 5.12 11.48
N LEU A 106 2.65 3.95 12.01
CA LEU A 106 2.30 2.76 11.22
C LEU A 106 0.97 2.96 10.49
N ALA A 107 0.00 3.61 11.14
CA ALA A 107 -1.24 4.08 10.50
C ALA A 107 -0.96 5.16 9.44
N ARG A 108 0.03 6.04 9.66
CA ARG A 108 0.47 7.03 8.66
C ARG A 108 1.09 6.41 7.42
N LEU A 109 1.91 5.37 7.56
CA LEU A 109 2.41 4.57 6.42
C LEU A 109 1.29 3.87 5.66
N ARG A 110 0.18 3.55 6.34
CA ARG A 110 -1.03 2.99 5.74
C ARG A 110 -2.01 4.04 5.22
N SER A 111 -1.82 5.32 5.50
CA SER A 111 -2.82 6.35 5.19
C SER A 111 -3.24 6.37 3.73
N LEU A 112 -2.31 6.18 2.78
CA LEU A 112 -2.65 6.08 1.35
C LEU A 112 -3.41 4.78 1.02
N TYR A 113 -3.07 3.66 1.66
CA TYR A 113 -3.76 2.37 1.51
C TYR A 113 -5.19 2.42 2.04
N ASP A 114 -5.35 2.94 3.26
CA ASP A 114 -6.63 3.10 3.94
C ASP A 114 -7.51 4.09 3.18
N THR A 115 -6.91 5.18 2.68
CA THR A 115 -7.60 6.13 1.80
C THR A 115 -8.07 5.44 0.54
N GLU A 116 -7.20 4.73 -0.18
CA GLU A 116 -7.59 4.02 -1.41
C GLU A 116 -8.63 2.93 -1.15
N HIS A 117 -8.67 2.34 0.04
CA HIS A 117 -9.73 1.39 0.40
C HIS A 117 -11.09 2.10 0.57
N CYS A 118 -11.12 3.29 1.17
CA CYS A 118 -12.35 4.03 1.42
C CYS A 118 -12.83 4.87 0.22
N VAL A 119 -11.93 5.61 -0.45
CA VAL A 119 -12.23 6.56 -1.53
C VAL A 119 -11.19 6.47 -2.66
N ALA A 120 -11.58 6.84 -3.88
CA ALA A 120 -10.65 6.81 -5.02
C ALA A 120 -9.55 7.87 -4.83
N VAL A 121 -8.29 7.44 -4.76
CA VAL A 121 -7.16 8.36 -4.75
C VAL A 121 -6.94 8.86 -6.19
N PRO A 122 -6.93 10.18 -6.43
CA PRO A 122 -6.76 10.72 -7.76
C PRO A 122 -5.41 10.35 -8.39
N LEU A 123 -5.41 10.07 -9.69
CA LEU A 123 -4.18 9.71 -10.40
C LEU A 123 -3.01 10.72 -10.21
N PRO A 124 -3.22 12.05 -10.17
CA PRO A 124 -2.13 13.01 -9.89
C PRO A 124 -1.36 12.77 -8.59
N PHE A 125 -1.95 12.14 -7.58
CA PHE A 125 -1.26 11.86 -6.30
C PHE A 125 -0.08 10.89 -6.52
N PHE A 126 -0.13 10.08 -7.58
CA PHE A 126 0.89 9.11 -7.94
C PHE A 126 2.03 9.69 -8.76
N LEU A 127 2.10 11.01 -8.96
CA LEU A 127 3.33 11.60 -9.49
C LEU A 127 4.45 11.52 -8.43
N THR A 128 5.69 11.27 -8.85
CA THR A 128 6.82 10.97 -7.95
C THR A 128 7.08 12.02 -6.86
N GLN A 129 7.04 13.30 -7.21
CA GLN A 129 7.10 14.44 -6.29
C GLN A 129 5.94 14.47 -5.30
N ASN A 130 4.71 14.12 -5.72
CA ASN A 130 3.55 14.12 -4.85
C ASN A 130 3.60 12.95 -3.87
N LEU A 131 4.00 11.76 -4.33
CA LEU A 131 4.29 10.61 -3.47
C LEU A 131 5.39 10.93 -2.45
N ARG A 132 6.42 11.66 -2.87
CA ARG A 132 7.48 12.12 -1.96
C ARG A 132 6.93 13.07 -0.90
N SER A 133 6.14 14.08 -1.28
CA SER A 133 5.46 14.94 -0.31
C SER A 133 4.53 14.17 0.61
N LEU A 134 3.83 13.15 0.11
CA LEU A 134 2.97 12.30 0.94
C LEU A 134 3.76 11.56 2.03
N VAL A 135 4.98 11.12 1.73
CA VAL A 135 5.87 10.45 2.68
C VAL A 135 6.53 11.44 3.63
N ASP A 136 7.10 12.53 3.08
CA ASP A 136 7.89 13.50 3.83
C ASP A 136 7.03 14.32 4.80
N GLU A 137 5.77 14.57 4.46
CA GLU A 137 4.86 15.45 5.21
C GLU A 137 3.69 14.70 5.84
N VAL A 138 3.76 13.36 5.89
CA VAL A 138 2.66 12.49 6.34
C VAL A 138 2.06 12.87 7.70
N SER A 139 2.83 13.54 8.56
CA SER A 139 2.39 14.01 9.88
C SER A 139 1.46 15.22 9.85
N THR A 140 1.58 16.07 8.83
CA THR A 140 0.87 17.34 8.72
C THR A 140 -0.20 17.34 7.63
N LEU A 141 -0.30 16.26 6.84
CA LEU A 141 -1.32 16.16 5.80
C LEU A 141 -2.73 16.25 6.40
N PRO A 142 -3.64 16.99 5.75
CA PRO A 142 -5.02 17.04 6.18
C PRO A 142 -5.66 15.65 6.06
N THR A 143 -6.26 15.20 7.16
CA THR A 143 -7.05 13.96 7.21
C THR A 143 -8.52 14.27 7.46
N VAL A 144 -9.38 13.29 7.17
CA VAL A 144 -10.80 13.31 7.46
C VAL A 144 -11.22 11.95 7.97
N LYS A 145 -12.22 11.91 8.85
CA LYS A 145 -12.78 10.65 9.32
C LYS A 145 -13.64 10.04 8.21
N SER A 146 -13.34 8.82 7.79
CA SER A 146 -14.13 8.07 6.84
C SER A 146 -15.47 7.64 7.45
N ASN A 147 -16.40 7.24 6.59
CA ASN A 147 -17.59 6.53 7.06
C ASN A 147 -17.18 5.12 7.54
N PRO A 148 -17.72 4.64 8.67
CA PRO A 148 -17.50 3.25 9.11
C PRO A 148 -17.93 2.27 8.01
N ALA A 149 -17.20 1.17 7.85
CA ALA A 149 -17.66 0.10 6.96
C ALA A 149 -18.91 -0.58 7.55
N PRO A 150 -19.69 -1.32 6.74
CA PRO A 150 -20.83 -2.09 7.25
C PRO A 150 -20.41 -3.02 8.40
N GLY A 151 -21.01 -2.82 9.58
CA GLY A 151 -20.68 -3.58 10.79
C GLY A 151 -19.64 -2.94 11.71
N GLU A 152 -19.01 -1.83 11.31
CA GLU A 152 -18.08 -1.08 12.14
C GLU A 152 -18.77 0.08 12.87
N THR A 153 -18.33 0.35 14.11
CA THR A 153 -18.88 1.44 14.93
C THR A 153 -18.11 2.76 14.79
N LYS A 154 -16.91 2.72 14.21
CA LYS A 154 -16.02 3.88 14.06
C LYS A 154 -15.34 3.85 12.71
N GLY A 155 -15.47 4.93 11.96
CA GLY A 155 -14.66 5.16 10.77
C GLY A 155 -13.21 5.49 11.12
N ILE A 156 -12.33 5.21 10.18
CA ILE A 156 -10.88 5.42 10.28
C ILE A 156 -10.50 6.81 9.76
N TYR A 157 -9.34 7.33 10.14
CA TYR A 157 -8.84 8.59 9.56
C TYR A 157 -8.10 8.30 8.26
N ILE A 158 -8.58 8.92 7.18
CA ILE A 158 -8.00 8.81 5.83
C ILE A 158 -7.52 10.19 5.38
N LEU A 159 -6.72 10.24 4.32
CA LEU A 159 -6.29 11.49 3.70
C LEU A 159 -7.50 12.27 3.16
N ASN A 160 -7.52 13.58 3.39
CA ASN A 160 -8.55 14.45 2.84
C ASN A 160 -8.24 14.75 1.38
N ILE A 161 -8.78 13.92 0.48
CA ILE A 161 -8.55 14.02 -0.96
C ILE A 161 -8.94 15.39 -1.49
N ASP A 162 -10.11 15.93 -1.11
CA ASP A 162 -10.58 17.22 -1.61
C ASP A 162 -9.62 18.37 -1.30
N LYS A 163 -9.10 18.42 -0.07
CA LYS A 163 -8.11 19.43 0.32
C LYS A 163 -6.77 19.22 -0.38
N LEU A 164 -6.31 17.97 -0.44
CA LEU A 164 -5.01 17.62 -1.04
C LEU A 164 -5.00 17.81 -2.55
N SER A 165 -6.12 17.62 -3.24
CA SER A 165 -6.24 17.82 -4.68
C SER A 165 -5.96 19.25 -5.12
N ASN A 166 -6.15 20.25 -4.25
CA ASN A 166 -5.75 21.63 -4.55
C ASN A 166 -4.22 21.78 -4.66
N ARG A 167 -3.46 20.89 -4.01
CA ARG A 167 -2.00 20.89 -4.01
C ARG A 167 -1.41 19.88 -5.00
N PHE A 168 -1.94 18.66 -5.03
CA PHE A 168 -1.40 17.57 -5.84
C PHE A 168 -2.01 17.44 -7.22
N GLY A 169 -3.14 18.12 -7.47
CA GLY A 169 -3.89 18.06 -8.71
C GLY A 169 -5.19 17.28 -8.57
N LYS A 170 -6.11 17.57 -9.49
CA LYS A 170 -7.40 16.89 -9.62
C LYS A 170 -7.33 15.90 -10.78
N GLU A 171 -8.29 14.99 -10.84
CA GLU A 171 -8.45 14.15 -12.03
C GLU A 171 -8.49 15.01 -13.31
N LEU A 172 -8.02 14.44 -14.42
CA LEU A 172 -7.95 15.08 -15.75
C LEU A 172 -6.98 16.26 -15.92
N THR A 173 -6.23 16.65 -14.88
CA THR A 173 -5.27 17.79 -14.96
C THR A 173 -3.88 17.40 -15.46
N LEU A 174 -3.57 16.10 -15.58
CA LEU A 174 -2.26 15.64 -16.02
C LEU A 174 -2.07 15.85 -17.52
N THR A 175 -0.84 16.12 -17.96
CA THR A 175 -0.43 15.93 -19.36
C THR A 175 -0.24 14.43 -19.68
N CYS A 176 -0.16 14.06 -20.96
CA CYS A 176 0.07 12.67 -21.37
C CYS A 176 1.32 12.06 -20.72
N SER A 177 2.44 12.80 -20.71
CA SER A 177 3.70 12.34 -20.12
C SER A 177 3.64 12.21 -18.59
N GLN A 178 2.91 13.10 -17.92
CA GLN A 178 2.65 12.99 -16.48
C GLN A 178 1.73 11.80 -16.17
N TRP A 179 0.70 11.59 -16.99
CA TRP A 179 -0.22 10.46 -16.88
C TRP A 179 0.52 9.13 -16.95
N SER A 180 1.42 8.92 -17.92
CA SER A 180 2.18 7.65 -18.01
C SER A 180 3.04 7.39 -16.77
N LYS A 181 3.64 8.44 -16.18
CA LYS A 181 4.41 8.31 -14.94
C LYS A 181 3.52 7.99 -13.75
N ALA A 182 2.41 8.71 -13.60
CA ALA A 182 1.45 8.48 -12.52
C ALA A 182 0.81 7.08 -12.62
N ALA A 183 0.47 6.63 -13.84
CA ALA A 183 -0.06 5.30 -14.12
C ALA A 183 0.90 4.20 -13.68
N ALA A 184 2.18 4.30 -14.02
CA ALA A 184 3.20 3.33 -13.60
C ALA A 184 3.33 3.28 -12.07
N ASN A 185 3.34 4.43 -11.40
CA ASN A 185 3.42 4.49 -9.94
C ASN A 185 2.14 3.96 -9.27
N MET A 186 0.97 4.25 -9.83
CA MET A 186 -0.31 3.71 -9.34
C MET A 186 -0.34 2.19 -9.49
N TRP A 187 0.12 1.65 -10.62
CA TRP A 187 0.22 0.21 -10.80
C TRP A 187 1.16 -0.43 -9.75
N ASN A 188 2.35 0.13 -9.53
CA ASN A 188 3.26 -0.33 -8.47
C ASN A 188 2.62 -0.31 -7.07
N PHE A 189 1.82 0.72 -6.78
CA PHE A 189 1.06 0.80 -5.54
C PHE A 189 -0.03 -0.28 -5.44
N GLN A 190 -0.70 -0.61 -6.54
CA GLN A 190 -1.71 -1.68 -6.54
C GLN A 190 -1.06 -3.07 -6.40
N ILE A 191 0.13 -3.29 -6.98
CA ILE A 191 0.95 -4.48 -6.71
C ILE A 191 1.21 -4.64 -5.22
N SER A 192 1.62 -3.57 -4.52
CA SER A 192 1.92 -3.65 -3.09
C SER A 192 0.66 -3.78 -2.21
N ARG A 193 -0.54 -3.56 -2.75
CA ARG A 193 -1.82 -3.82 -2.07
C ARG A 193 -2.24 -5.28 -2.14
N ASP A 194 -1.90 -5.95 -3.23
CA ASP A 194 -2.28 -7.33 -3.45
C ASP A 194 -1.41 -8.28 -2.64
N LYS A 195 -2.05 -9.24 -1.96
CA LYS A 195 -1.34 -10.31 -1.23
C LYS A 195 -0.44 -11.14 -2.15
N SER A 196 -0.87 -11.33 -3.40
CA SER A 196 -0.14 -12.07 -4.43
C SER A 196 0.80 -11.17 -5.25
N GLY A 197 1.02 -9.92 -4.83
CA GLY A 197 1.87 -8.98 -5.55
C GLY A 197 1.39 -8.74 -6.97
N SER A 198 2.27 -8.90 -7.96
CA SER A 198 1.98 -8.63 -9.38
C SER A 198 0.93 -9.57 -9.99
N GLU A 199 0.75 -10.76 -9.41
CA GLU A 199 -0.27 -11.73 -9.86
C GLU A 199 -1.64 -11.49 -9.20
N GLY A 200 -1.75 -10.45 -8.37
CA GLY A 200 -2.99 -10.08 -7.72
C GLY A 200 -4.05 -9.50 -8.67
N GLU A 201 -5.29 -9.49 -8.19
CA GLU A 201 -6.44 -9.04 -8.97
C GLU A 201 -6.34 -7.55 -9.35
N HIS A 202 -5.95 -6.70 -8.40
CA HIS A 202 -5.81 -5.26 -8.65
C HIS A 202 -4.64 -5.00 -9.58
N ALA A 203 -3.47 -5.60 -9.30
CA ALA A 203 -2.28 -5.48 -10.11
C ALA A 203 -2.54 -5.87 -11.57
N THR A 204 -3.20 -7.01 -11.80
CA THR A 204 -3.53 -7.51 -13.15
C THR A 204 -4.49 -6.58 -13.89
N TRP A 205 -5.50 -6.03 -13.21
CA TRP A 205 -6.43 -5.12 -13.85
C TRP A 205 -5.75 -3.81 -14.27
N PHE A 206 -4.98 -3.19 -13.35
CA PHE A 206 -4.29 -1.93 -13.60
C PHE A 206 -3.20 -2.07 -14.66
N GLU A 207 -2.49 -3.20 -14.70
CA GLU A 207 -1.55 -3.52 -15.77
C GLU A 207 -2.24 -3.47 -17.15
N LYS A 208 -3.31 -4.25 -17.32
CA LYS A 208 -4.04 -4.34 -18.59
C LYS A 208 -4.65 -2.99 -18.98
N HIS A 209 -5.26 -2.29 -18.02
CA HIS A 209 -5.86 -0.98 -18.20
C HIS A 209 -4.85 0.06 -18.70
N PHE A 210 -3.72 0.24 -18.00
CA PHE A 210 -2.73 1.24 -18.40
C PHE A 210 -1.96 0.84 -19.66
N ASN A 211 -1.68 -0.45 -19.86
CA ASN A 211 -0.99 -0.93 -21.05
C ASN A 211 -1.82 -0.70 -22.32
N PHE A 212 -3.14 -0.90 -22.27
CA PHE A 212 -4.02 -0.59 -23.40
C PHE A 212 -3.78 0.82 -23.93
N PHE A 213 -3.77 1.81 -23.03
CA PHE A 213 -3.57 3.21 -23.40
C PHE A 213 -2.13 3.56 -23.78
N ASN A 214 -1.14 2.94 -23.14
CA ASN A 214 0.28 3.16 -23.48
C ASN A 214 0.65 2.60 -24.86
N MET A 215 -0.08 1.60 -25.35
CA MET A 215 0.17 0.97 -26.66
C MET A 215 -0.54 1.65 -27.83
N LEU A 216 -1.28 2.75 -27.60
CA LEU A 216 -1.95 3.47 -28.68
C LEU A 216 -0.96 4.22 -29.58
N ASN A 217 -1.06 4.01 -30.90
CA ASN A 217 -0.21 4.69 -31.89
C ASN A 217 -0.31 6.22 -31.83
N LYS A 218 -1.49 6.76 -31.47
CA LYS A 218 -1.79 8.20 -31.36
C LYS A 218 -2.00 8.65 -29.92
N ARG A 219 -1.26 8.05 -28.98
CA ARG A 219 -1.44 8.24 -27.54
C ARG A 219 -1.49 9.70 -27.11
N ASP A 220 -0.55 10.52 -27.61
CA ASP A 220 -0.42 11.93 -27.25
C ASP A 220 -1.46 12.82 -27.95
N GLU A 221 -1.74 12.56 -29.24
CA GLU A 221 -2.75 13.31 -30.02
C GLU A 221 -4.17 13.11 -29.46
N LEU A 222 -4.51 11.88 -29.06
CA LEU A 222 -5.82 11.53 -28.53
C LEU A 222 -5.93 11.73 -27.02
N TYR A 223 -4.88 12.21 -26.35
CA TYR A 223 -4.82 12.22 -24.90
C TYR A 223 -5.98 12.99 -24.26
N ASP A 224 -6.25 14.21 -24.74
CA ASP A 224 -7.33 15.03 -24.20
C ASP A 224 -8.72 14.44 -24.45
N ALA A 225 -8.89 13.68 -25.54
CA ALA A 225 -10.14 12.99 -25.84
C ALA A 225 -10.32 11.73 -24.97
N ARG A 226 -9.26 10.94 -24.76
CA ARG A 226 -9.34 9.65 -24.06
C ARG A 226 -9.24 9.74 -22.53
N LYS A 227 -8.68 10.81 -21.96
CA LYS A 227 -8.42 10.88 -20.51
C LYS A 227 -9.70 10.84 -19.67
N VAL A 228 -10.82 11.31 -20.20
CA VAL A 228 -12.14 11.21 -19.57
C VAL A 228 -12.61 9.77 -19.55
N MET A 229 -12.55 9.09 -20.70
CA MET A 229 -12.89 7.66 -20.83
C MET A 229 -12.01 6.77 -19.93
N GLU A 230 -10.71 7.06 -19.82
CA GLU A 230 -9.80 6.35 -18.93
C GLU A 230 -10.23 6.46 -17.46
N LEU A 231 -10.61 7.67 -17.02
CA LEU A 231 -11.07 7.91 -15.66
C LEU A 231 -12.36 7.15 -15.37
N GLU A 232 -13.32 7.17 -16.29
CA GLU A 232 -14.59 6.43 -16.17
C GLU A 232 -14.31 4.93 -15.95
N PHE A 233 -13.41 4.32 -16.72
CA PHE A 233 -13.06 2.92 -16.53
C PHE A 233 -12.43 2.63 -15.16
N ARG A 234 -11.62 3.53 -14.60
CA ARG A 234 -11.09 3.38 -13.23
C ARG A 234 -12.21 3.47 -12.19
N GLN A 235 -13.12 4.42 -12.34
CA GLN A 235 -14.26 4.60 -11.43
C GLN A 235 -15.22 3.40 -11.49
N ASP A 236 -15.44 2.87 -12.68
CA ASP A 236 -16.26 1.70 -12.94
C ASP A 236 -15.67 0.42 -12.35
N HIS A 237 -14.37 0.20 -12.55
CA HIS A 237 -13.67 -0.91 -11.92
C HIS A 237 -13.78 -0.84 -10.40
N ARG A 238 -13.63 0.34 -9.81
CA ARG A 238 -13.72 0.53 -8.37
C ARG A 238 -15.13 0.29 -7.83
N SER A 239 -16.15 0.89 -8.45
CA SER A 239 -17.52 0.88 -7.93
C SER A 239 -18.27 -0.42 -8.21
N ARG A 240 -17.97 -1.07 -9.35
CA ARG A 240 -18.70 -2.24 -9.84
C ARG A 240 -17.84 -3.50 -9.93
N HIS A 241 -16.56 -3.44 -9.56
CA HIS A 241 -15.59 -4.53 -9.70
C HIS A 241 -15.52 -5.09 -11.12
N LEU A 242 -15.71 -4.23 -12.13
CA LEU A 242 -15.67 -4.64 -13.53
C LEU A 242 -14.28 -5.15 -13.90
N LYS A 243 -14.24 -6.29 -14.59
CA LYS A 243 -13.01 -6.87 -15.13
C LYS A 243 -12.59 -6.13 -16.39
N PHE A 244 -11.30 -6.20 -16.70
CA PHE A 244 -10.78 -5.66 -17.96
C PHE A 244 -11.34 -6.45 -19.14
N SER A 245 -11.79 -5.74 -20.18
CA SER A 245 -12.34 -6.29 -21.41
C SER A 245 -11.79 -5.49 -22.58
N ALA A 246 -10.90 -6.10 -23.38
CA ALA A 246 -10.29 -5.43 -24.52
C ALA A 246 -11.36 -4.92 -25.52
N THR A 247 -12.39 -5.73 -25.77
CA THR A 247 -13.50 -5.38 -26.67
C THR A 247 -14.27 -4.14 -26.23
N ASP A 248 -14.49 -3.96 -24.91
CA ASP A 248 -15.18 -2.77 -24.42
C ASP A 248 -14.30 -1.51 -24.52
N TYR A 249 -12.99 -1.67 -24.31
CA TYR A 249 -12.01 -0.60 -24.47
C TYR A 249 -11.89 -0.18 -25.94
N ASP A 250 -11.78 -1.14 -26.87
CA ASP A 250 -11.73 -0.89 -28.30
C ASP A 250 -12.99 -0.15 -28.79
N ARG A 251 -14.18 -0.58 -28.32
CA ARG A 251 -15.44 0.08 -28.66
C ARG A 251 -15.48 1.52 -28.15
N ALA A 252 -15.13 1.73 -26.88
CA ALA A 252 -15.15 3.06 -26.29
C ALA A 252 -14.10 3.99 -26.91
N LEU A 253 -12.92 3.46 -27.25
CA LEU A 253 -11.89 4.20 -27.95
C LEU A 253 -12.35 4.59 -29.36
N GLY A 254 -12.98 3.68 -30.10
CA GLY A 254 -13.56 3.99 -31.42
C GLY A 254 -14.59 5.12 -31.35
N LEU A 255 -15.48 5.11 -30.36
CA LEU A 255 -16.43 6.22 -30.14
C LEU A 255 -15.71 7.53 -29.82
N THR A 256 -14.67 7.47 -29.00
CA THR A 256 -13.86 8.62 -28.60
C THR A 256 -13.13 9.23 -29.80
N GLU A 257 -12.54 8.40 -30.66
CA GLU A 257 -11.85 8.81 -31.88
C GLU A 257 -12.80 9.47 -32.87
N GLU A 258 -13.97 8.88 -33.13
CA GLU A 258 -14.98 9.48 -34.02
C GLU A 258 -15.51 10.81 -33.46
N THR A 259 -15.76 10.88 -32.15
CA THR A 259 -16.20 12.12 -31.49
C THR A 259 -15.14 13.22 -31.59
N HIS A 260 -13.87 12.85 -31.39
CA HIS A 260 -12.74 13.78 -31.52
C HIS A 260 -12.59 14.27 -32.96
N LYS A 261 -12.71 13.37 -33.95
CA LYS A 261 -12.67 13.70 -35.37
C LYS A 261 -13.78 14.68 -35.76
N LEU A 262 -15.03 14.39 -35.39
CA LEU A 262 -16.17 15.28 -35.63
C LEU A 262 -15.97 16.66 -35.01
N ARG A 263 -15.47 16.73 -33.77
CA ARG A 263 -15.18 18.00 -33.09
C ARG A 263 -14.11 18.80 -33.83
N LYS A 264 -13.07 18.14 -34.33
CA LYS A 264 -12.01 18.77 -35.11
C LYS A 264 -12.54 19.32 -36.44
N GLU A 265 -13.28 18.51 -37.19
CA GLU A 265 -13.89 18.92 -38.46
C GLU A 265 -14.84 20.13 -38.26
N PHE A 266 -15.67 20.10 -37.21
CA PHE A 266 -16.55 21.21 -36.87
C PHE A 266 -15.76 22.50 -36.55
N HIS A 267 -14.66 22.39 -35.80
CA HIS A 267 -13.81 23.52 -35.48
C HIS A 267 -13.14 24.11 -36.73
N ASP A 268 -12.67 23.24 -37.65
CA ASP A 268 -12.05 23.67 -38.91
C ASP A 268 -13.05 24.38 -39.84
N VAL A 269 -14.31 23.94 -39.89
CA VAL A 269 -15.39 24.61 -40.63
C VAL A 269 -15.70 25.99 -40.05
N LEU A 270 -15.78 26.11 -38.72
CA LEU A 270 -16.01 27.40 -38.06
C LEU A 270 -14.87 28.38 -38.34
N ASN A 271 -13.63 27.93 -38.24
CA ASN A 271 -12.45 28.77 -38.46
C ASN A 271 -12.33 29.21 -39.93
N SER A 272 -12.63 28.31 -40.87
CA SER A 272 -12.64 28.61 -42.31
C SER A 272 -13.72 29.65 -42.67
N SER A 273 -14.87 29.57 -42.00
CA SER A 273 -15.98 30.51 -42.19
C SER A 273 -15.68 31.91 -41.62
N GLN A 274 -14.99 31.99 -40.48
CA GLN A 274 -14.57 33.28 -39.89
C GLN A 274 -13.43 33.95 -40.69
N ALA A 275 -12.51 33.16 -41.24
CA ALA A 275 -11.46 33.68 -42.13
C ALA A 275 -12.04 34.27 -43.42
N ALA A 276 -13.14 33.72 -43.94
CA ALA A 276 -13.83 34.21 -45.14
C ALA A 276 -14.64 35.50 -44.91
N THR A 277 -15.09 35.76 -43.67
CA THR A 277 -15.89 36.96 -43.34
C THR A 277 -15.07 38.12 -42.78
N GLY A 278 -13.75 37.98 -42.64
CA GLY A 278 -12.87 39.02 -42.10
C GLY A 278 -13.13 39.37 -40.63
N GLN A 279 -13.87 38.51 -39.91
CA GLN A 279 -14.17 38.69 -38.49
C GLN A 279 -13.02 38.11 -37.64
N PRO A 280 -12.54 38.81 -36.60
CA PRO A 280 -11.51 38.28 -35.73
C PRO A 280 -12.01 36.99 -35.03
N PRO A 281 -11.11 36.02 -34.77
CA PRO A 281 -11.49 34.74 -34.20
C PRO A 281 -12.18 34.94 -32.85
N GLN A 282 -13.44 34.49 -32.75
CA GLN A 282 -14.16 34.47 -31.49
C GLN A 282 -13.55 33.37 -30.62
N VAL A 283 -12.84 33.76 -29.56
CA VAL A 283 -12.39 32.83 -28.52
C VAL A 283 -13.64 32.30 -27.82
N LEU A 284 -14.13 31.14 -28.27
CA LEU A 284 -15.27 30.49 -27.64
C LEU A 284 -14.81 30.00 -26.26
N VAL A 285 -15.25 30.71 -25.22
CA VAL A 285 -15.12 30.31 -23.82
C VAL A 285 -15.68 28.90 -23.71
N THR A 286 -14.81 27.95 -23.35
CA THR A 286 -15.16 26.56 -23.13
C THR A 286 -16.26 26.51 -22.06
N LEU A 287 -17.47 26.09 -22.43
CA LEU A 287 -18.49 25.79 -21.43
C LEU A 287 -17.94 24.66 -20.54
N PRO A 288 -18.02 24.78 -19.21
CA PRO A 288 -17.69 23.67 -18.33
C PRO A 288 -18.67 22.54 -18.61
N GLN A 289 -18.17 21.37 -19.01
CA GLN A 289 -18.95 20.13 -18.94
C GLN A 289 -19.27 19.91 -17.46
N GLN A 290 -20.53 20.14 -17.09
CA GLN A 290 -21.09 19.55 -15.88
C GLN A 290 -21.30 18.07 -16.18
N HIS A 291 -20.59 17.20 -15.48
CA HIS A 291 -21.08 15.99 -14.80
C HIS A 291 -19.93 15.35 -14.02
#